data_AF-A0A1I0YWZ1-F1
#
_entry.id   AF-A0A1I0YWZ1-F1
#
_cell.length_a   1.000
_cell.length_b   1.000
_cell.length_c   1.000
_cell.angle_alpha   90.00
_cell.angle_beta   90.00
_cell.angle_gamma   90.00
#
_symmetry.space_group_name_H-M   'P 1'
#
loop_
_entity.id
_entity.type
_entity.pdbx_description
1 polymer ?
#
loop_
_entity_poly.entity_id
_entity_poly.type
_entity_poly.pdbx_seq_one_letter_code
_entity_poly.pdbx_strand_id
1 'polypeptide(L)' 'MKTITLRVPESFELSEHDYLMALASKLYEDGKFSAGQAAELVGVSKQTFIETLGKYNVSLFSESIEELKEDIANA' A
#
# COMPACT_ATOMS: atom_id res chain seq x y z
N MET A 1 11.13 -4.68 15.43
CA MET A 1 11.09 -4.62 13.95
C MET A 1 11.58 -5.95 13.40
N LYS A 2 11.01 -6.44 12.30
CA LYS A 2 11.39 -7.71 11.67
C LYS A 2 11.90 -7.42 10.26
N THR A 3 13.09 -7.92 9.92
CA THR A 3 13.69 -7.75 8.60
C THR A 3 13.38 -8.95 7.73
N ILE A 4 12.94 -8.71 6.50
CA ILE A 4 12.70 -9.72 5.46
C ILE A 4 13.64 -9.41 4.31
N THR A 5 14.35 -10.42 3.80
CA THR A 5 15.24 -10.28 2.64
C THR A 5 14.62 -11.04 1.46
N LEU A 6 14.44 -10.33 0.35
CA LEU A 6 13.92 -10.90 -0.90
C LEU A 6 15.07 -11.02 -1.90
N ARG A 7 15.14 -12.15 -2.60
CA ARG A 7 16.03 -12.33 -3.75
C ARG A 7 15.17 -12.30 -5.00
N VAL A 8 15.39 -11.31 -5.84
CA VAL A 8 14.67 -11.12 -7.11
C VAL A 8 15.61 -11.41 -8.28
N PRO A 9 15.12 -11.98 -9.40
CA PRO A 9 15.94 -12.21 -10.58
C PRO A 9 16.43 -10.89 -11.17
N GLU A 10 17.69 -10.85 -11.63
CA GLU A 10 18.28 -9.67 -12.27
C GLU A 10 17.58 -9.24 -13.57
N SER A 11 16.76 -10.12 -14.15
CA SER A 11 15.95 -9.81 -15.34
C SER A 11 14.83 -8.80 -15.07
N PHE A 12 14.52 -8.50 -13.81
CA PHE A 12 13.53 -7.50 -13.45
C PHE A 12 14.21 -6.14 -13.26
N GLU A 13 13.97 -5.22 -14.20
CA GLU A 13 14.46 -3.84 -14.17
C GLU A 13 13.60 -2.93 -13.27
N LEU A 14 13.32 -3.37 -12.04
CA LEU A 14 12.59 -2.59 -11.04
C LEU A 14 13.54 -2.11 -9.95
N SER A 15 13.35 -0.88 -9.49
CA SER A 15 14.10 -0.36 -8.35
C SER A 15 13.61 -0.98 -7.05
N GLU A 16 14.45 -0.95 -6.00
CA GLU A 16 14.02 -1.35 -4.65
C GLU A 16 12.75 -0.62 -4.20
N HIS A 17 12.66 0.67 -4.54
CA HIS A 17 11.48 1.49 -4.26
C HIS A 17 10.20 0.95 -4.93
N ASP A 18 10.30 0.48 -6.17
CA ASP A 18 9.14 -0.10 -6.89
C ASP A 18 8.63 -1.38 -6.21
N TYR A 19 9.55 -2.23 -5.73
CA TYR A 19 9.18 -3.43 -4.98
C TYR A 19 8.55 -3.10 -3.64
N LEU A 20 9.13 -2.16 -2.90
CA LEU A 20 8.58 -1.71 -1.61
C LEU A 20 7.20 -1.10 -1.80
N MET A 21 7.01 -0.27 -2.83
CA MET A 21 5.73 0.35 -3.13
C MET A 21 4.68 -0.70 -3.49
N ALA A 22 5.02 -1.67 -4.36
CA ALA A 22 4.10 -2.75 -4.72
C ALA A 22 3.67 -3.58 -3.48
N LEU A 23 4.62 -3.92 -2.60
CA LEU A 23 4.34 -4.66 -1.37
C LEU A 23 3.49 -3.83 -0.40
N ALA A 24 3.85 -2.57 -0.19
CA ALA A 24 3.13 -1.65 0.70
C ALA A 24 1.70 -1.41 0.23
N SER A 25 1.51 -1.17 -1.07
CA SER A 25 0.19 -1.02 -1.68
C SER A 25 -0.65 -2.27 -1.52
N LYS A 26 -0.08 -3.47 -1.70
CA LYS A 26 -0.81 -4.71 -1.52
C LYS A 26 -1.23 -4.96 -0.06
N LEU A 27 -0.32 -4.72 0.88
CA LEU A 27 -0.60 -4.87 2.31
C LEU A 27 -1.64 -3.85 2.81
N TYR A 28 -1.66 -2.65 2.22
CA TYR A 28 -2.69 -1.64 2.47
C TYR A 28 -4.05 -2.08 1.92
N GLU A 29 -4.10 -2.53 0.66
CA GLU A 29 -5.31 -3.04 0.02
C GLU A 29 -5.93 -4.20 0.82
N ASP A 30 -5.09 -5.11 1.34
CA ASP A 30 -5.54 -6.26 2.14
C ASP A 30 -5.88 -5.89 3.60
N GLY A 31 -5.86 -4.60 3.97
CA GLY A 31 -6.13 -4.09 5.32
C GLY A 31 -5.11 -4.55 6.37
N LYS A 32 -3.96 -5.10 5.96
CA LYS A 32 -2.90 -5.56 6.87
C LYS A 32 -2.08 -4.41 7.41
N PHE A 33 -1.88 -3.39 6.57
CA PHE A 33 -1.17 -2.16 6.90
C PHE A 33 -2.12 -0.99 6.81
N SER A 34 -2.09 -0.10 7.79
CA SER A 34 -2.65 1.25 7.60
C SER A 34 -1.83 2.03 6.56
N ALA A 35 -2.41 3.06 5.96
CA ALA A 35 -1.69 3.93 5.03
C ALA A 35 -0.41 4.54 5.63
N GLY A 36 -0.37 4.76 6.96
CA GLY A 36 0.84 5.24 7.65
C GLY A 36 1.94 4.18 7.72
N GLN A 37 1.60 2.94 8.08
CA GLN A 37 2.55 1.82 8.11
C GLN A 37 3.06 1.47 6.72
N ALA A 38 2.19 1.55 5.71
CA ALA A 38 2.57 1.34 4.33
C ALA A 38 3.53 2.43 3.83
N ALA A 39 3.27 3.69 4.17
CA ALA A 39 4.20 4.79 3.87
C ALA A 39 5.57 4.64 4.55
N GLU A 40 5.58 4.20 5.82
CA GLU A 40 6.80 3.91 6.57
C GLU A 40 7.63 2.80 5.93
N LEU A 41 6.98 1.74 5.42
CA LEU A 41 7.66 0.64 4.72
C LEU A 41 8.43 1.11 3.48
N VAL A 42 7.91 2.11 2.77
CA VAL A 42 8.53 2.66 1.55
C VAL A 42 9.49 3.81 1.86
N GLY A 43 9.42 4.39 3.07
CA GLY A 43 10.22 5.55 3.45
C GLY A 43 9.70 6.88 2.87
N VAL A 44 8.39 6.99 2.67
CA VAL A 44 7.73 8.20 2.14
C VAL A 44 6.74 8.79 3.15
N SER A 45 6.25 10.00 2.88
CA SER A 45 5.18 10.57 3.70
C SER A 45 3.86 9.83 3.47
N LYS A 46 2.97 9.81 4.48
CA LYS A 46 1.61 9.24 4.34
C LYS A 46 0.84 9.87 3.16
N GLN A 47 0.97 11.18 2.97
CA GLN A 47 0.34 11.89 1.86
C GLN A 47 0.88 11.38 0.51
N THR A 48 2.21 11.32 0.36
CA THR A 48 2.87 10.81 -0.85
C THR A 48 2.43 9.39 -1.18
N PHE A 49 2.34 8.52 -0.17
CA PHE A 49 1.87 7.14 -0.37
C PHE A 49 0.45 7.11 -0.95
N ILE A 50 -0.49 7.84 -0.34
CA ILE A 50 -1.89 7.93 -0.79
C ILE A 50 -1.99 8.48 -2.22
N GLU A 51 -1.25 9.54 -2.54
CA GLU A 51 -1.19 10.11 -3.90
C GLU A 51 -0.64 9.12 -4.94
N THR A 52 0.17 8.17 -4.50
CA THR A 52 0.82 7.20 -5.38
C THR A 52 -0.02 5.95 -5.61
N LEU A 53 -0.96 5.60 -4.72
CA LEU A 53 -1.82 4.41 -4.84
C LEU A 53 -2.52 4.30 -6.21
N GLY A 54 -2.99 5.43 -6.75
CA GLY A 54 -3.63 5.47 -8.07
C GLY A 54 -2.72 5.03 -9.22
N LYS A 55 -1.39 5.19 -9.09
CA LYS A 55 -0.42 4.72 -10.09
C LYS A 55 -0.19 3.22 -10.06
N TYR A 56 -0.41 2.60 -8.90
CA TYR A 56 -0.28 1.16 -8.69
C TYR A 56 -1.62 0.42 -8.83
N ASN A 57 -2.64 1.11 -9.36
CA ASN A 57 -3.99 0.60 -9.57
C ASN A 57 -4.65 0.06 -8.28
N VAL A 58 -4.26 0.62 -7.13
CA VAL A 58 -4.85 0.29 -5.84
C VAL A 58 -5.90 1.33 -5.49
N SER A 59 -7.09 0.85 -5.14
CA SER A 59 -8.19 1.72 -4.69
C SER A 59 -7.75 2.51 -3.46
N LEU A 60 -8.00 3.82 -3.48
CA LEU A 60 -7.80 4.69 -2.32
C LEU A 60 -8.72 4.29 -1.16
N PHE A 61 -9.88 3.74 -1.49
CA PHE A 61 -10.79 3.13 -0.55
C PHE A 61 -10.43 1.66 -0.49
N SER A 62 -9.61 1.30 0.51
CA SER A 62 -9.43 -0.09 0.94
C SER A 62 -10.70 -0.65 1.61
N GLU A 63 -11.70 0.20 1.83
CA GLU A 63 -12.98 -0.16 2.42
C GLU A 63 -13.63 -1.26 1.60
N SER A 64 -13.98 -2.34 2.29
CA SER A 64 -14.93 -3.28 1.73
C SER A 64 -16.23 -2.53 1.42
N ILE A 65 -16.99 -3.00 0.43
CA ILE A 65 -18.32 -2.45 0.12
C ILE A 65 -19.19 -2.35 1.38
N GLU A 66 -19.01 -3.26 2.34
CA GLU A 66 -19.69 -3.27 3.62
C GLU A 66 -19.30 -2.10 4.54
N GLU A 67 -18.01 -1.75 4.66
CA GLU A 67 -17.56 -0.60 5.46
C GLU A 67 -18.05 0.72 4.87
N LEU A 68 -18.01 0.86 3.53
CA LEU A 68 -18.55 2.03 2.85
C LEU A 68 -20.07 2.19 3.09
N LYS A 69 -20.81 1.07 3.13
CA LYS A 69 -22.26 1.09 3.44
C LYS A 69 -22.52 1.51 4.88
N GLU A 70 -21.69 1.09 5.83
CA GLU A 70 -21.81 1.48 7.23
C GLU A 70 -21.57 2.98 7.42
N ASP A 71 -20.56 3.55 6.76
CA ASP A 71 -20.30 5.00 6.81
C ASP A 71 -21.42 5.82 6.17
N ILE A 72 -21.99 5.37 5.05
CA ILE A 72 -23.17 6.02 4.44
C ILE A 72 -24.39 5.94 5.38
N ALA A 73 -24.59 4.81 6.07
CA ALA A 73 -25.74 4.63 6.96
C ALA A 73 -25.66 5.48 8.24
N ASN A 74 -24.45 5.90 8.63
CA ASN A 74 -24.17 6.68 9.84
C ASN A 74 -23.95 8.18 9.56
N ALA A 75 -24.13 8.65 8.32
CA ALA A 75 -24.03 10.05 7.89
C ALA A 75 -25.40 10.74 7.74
#